data_AF-A0A2V9GUZ8-F1
#
_entry.id   AF-A0A2V9GUZ8-F1
#
_cell.length_a   1.000
_cell.length_b   1.000
_cell.length_c   1.000
_cell.angle_alpha   90.00
_cell.angle_beta   90.00
_cell.angle_gamma   90.00
#
_symmetry.space_group_name_H-M   'P 1'
#
loop_
_entity.id
_entity.type
_entity.pdbx_description
1 polymer ?
#
loop_
_entity_poly.entity_id
_entity_poly.type
_entity_poly.pdbx_seq_one_letter_code
_entity_poly.pdbx_strand_id
1 'polypeptide(L)'
;MEKIRQFRNVRFDSKTFSKAHEVVNSLASSKIDYGALSVQTAKDEEWRYNSFEEFLAAADRGVATFELRADKDLRLYFNVLGPFSMLSVSAPSREQIERITSVFEVDAERCRVPEAGQSTIDRDKHEDRAKLRRVSRNWWTVKENG
;
A
#
# COMPACT_ATOMS: atom_id res chain seq x y z
N MET A 1 16.88 -7.35 -10.28
CA MET A 1 16.34 -6.36 -11.25
C MET A 1 14.93 -6.00 -10.80
N GLU A 2 14.45 -4.79 -11.09
CA GLU A 2 13.14 -4.31 -10.59
C GLU A 2 12.31 -3.65 -11.71
N LYS A 3 10.99 -3.81 -11.65
CA LYS A 3 10.01 -3.02 -12.40
C LYS A 3 9.01 -2.41 -11.43
N ILE A 4 8.81 -1.10 -11.57
CA ILE A 4 7.81 -0.35 -10.81
C ILE A 4 6.70 0.06 -11.79
N ARG A 5 5.45 -0.20 -11.40
CA ARG A 5 4.24 0.18 -12.14
C ARG A 5 3.29 0.96 -11.25
N GLN A 6 2.69 1.99 -11.81
CA GLN A 6 1.63 2.76 -11.17
C GLN A 6 0.36 2.63 -11.99
N PHE A 7 -0.73 2.31 -11.32
CA PHE A 7 -2.07 2.19 -11.90
C PHE A 7 -2.94 3.30 -11.30
N ARG A 8 -3.35 4.25 -12.14
CA ARG A 8 -4.19 5.37 -11.73
C ARG A 8 -5.66 4.93 -11.68
N ASN A 9 -6.36 5.27 -10.59
CA ASN A 9 -7.76 4.95 -10.37
C ASN A 9 -8.05 3.44 -10.49
N VAL A 10 -7.12 2.61 -10.03
CA VAL A 10 -7.29 1.15 -9.98
C VAL A 10 -7.14 0.72 -8.52
N ARG A 11 -8.05 -0.14 -8.06
CA ARG A 11 -8.00 -0.79 -6.75
C ARG A 11 -8.08 -2.30 -6.97
N PHE A 12 -6.93 -2.95 -6.88
CA PHE A 12 -6.87 -4.40 -7.04
C PHE A 12 -7.53 -5.10 -5.86
N ASP A 13 -8.23 -6.19 -6.19
CA ASP A 13 -9.02 -6.98 -5.25
C ASP A 13 -8.29 -8.26 -4.83
N SER A 14 -8.88 -8.96 -3.87
CA SER A 14 -8.45 -10.26 -3.36
C SER A 14 -8.18 -11.27 -4.49
N LYS A 15 -9.00 -11.27 -5.54
CA LYS A 15 -8.82 -12.15 -6.70
C LYS A 15 -7.52 -11.86 -7.45
N THR A 16 -7.18 -10.59 -7.63
CA THR A 16 -5.91 -10.21 -8.27
C THR A 16 -4.72 -10.63 -7.42
N PHE A 17 -4.79 -10.39 -6.11
CA PHE A 17 -3.72 -10.76 -5.18
C PHE A 17 -3.54 -12.28 -5.08
N SER A 18 -4.62 -13.06 -5.11
CA SER A 18 -4.56 -14.54 -5.16
C SER A 18 -3.83 -15.03 -6.41
N LYS A 19 -4.17 -14.52 -7.60
CA LYS A 19 -3.48 -14.88 -8.85
C LYS A 19 -2.00 -14.51 -8.81
N ALA A 20 -1.67 -13.32 -8.30
CA ALA A 20 -0.28 -12.87 -8.20
C ALA A 20 0.51 -13.76 -7.24
N HIS A 21 -0.10 -14.16 -6.13
CA HIS A 21 0.47 -15.10 -5.17
C HIS A 21 0.72 -16.48 -5.81
N GLU A 22 -0.23 -17.03 -6.56
CA GLU A 22 -0.05 -18.29 -7.30
C GLU A 22 1.13 -18.22 -8.27
N VAL A 23 1.26 -17.11 -9.02
CA VAL A 23 2.39 -16.91 -9.93
C VAL A 23 3.71 -16.84 -9.15
N VAL A 24 3.79 -16.05 -8.07
CA VAL A 24 4.99 -15.98 -7.22
C VAL A 24 5.33 -17.36 -6.66
N ASN A 25 4.34 -18.11 -6.17
CA ASN A 25 4.54 -19.45 -5.62
C ASN A 25 5.02 -20.45 -6.68
N SER A 26 4.58 -20.31 -7.94
CA SER A 26 5.06 -21.14 -9.05
C SER A 26 6.50 -20.82 -9.49
N LEU A 27 6.98 -19.61 -9.20
CA LEU A 27 8.32 -19.15 -9.56
C LEU A 27 9.33 -19.34 -8.42
N ALA A 28 8.86 -19.34 -7.18
CA ALA A 28 9.67 -19.48 -5.98
C ALA A 28 10.17 -20.91 -5.81
N SER A 29 11.43 -21.06 -5.39
CA SER A 29 11.98 -22.37 -4.97
C SER A 29 11.85 -22.59 -3.45
N SER A 30 11.55 -21.53 -2.70
CA SER A 30 11.38 -21.55 -1.25
C SER A 30 9.98 -21.08 -0.84
N LYS A 31 9.66 -21.28 0.45
CA LYS A 31 8.40 -20.80 1.02
C LYS A 31 8.36 -19.26 0.97
N ILE A 32 7.20 -18.73 0.58
CA ILE A 32 6.94 -17.28 0.61
C ILE A 32 6.95 -16.79 2.06
N ASP A 33 7.74 -15.75 2.31
CA ASP A 33 7.72 -14.91 3.50
C ASP A 33 6.84 -13.68 3.27
N TYR A 34 6.07 -13.31 4.28
CA TYR A 34 5.13 -12.19 4.20
C TYR A 34 5.66 -11.05 5.06
N GLY A 35 6.05 -9.94 4.40
CA GLY A 35 6.62 -8.79 5.10
C GLY A 35 5.54 -7.87 5.68
N ALA A 36 4.63 -7.42 4.82
CA ALA A 36 3.49 -6.61 5.18
C ALA A 36 2.22 -7.28 4.66
N LEU A 37 1.19 -7.32 5.49
CA LEU A 37 -0.16 -7.75 5.12
C LEU A 37 -1.12 -6.86 5.90
N SER A 38 -1.60 -5.79 5.27
CA SER A 38 -2.49 -4.86 5.96
C SER A 38 -3.57 -4.28 5.06
N VAL A 39 -4.68 -3.92 5.71
CA VAL A 39 -5.82 -3.26 5.07
C VAL A 39 -6.19 -2.05 5.92
N GLN A 40 -6.09 -0.86 5.32
CA GLN A 40 -6.59 0.36 5.93
C GLN A 40 -8.08 0.53 5.57
N THR A 41 -8.92 0.71 6.59
CA THR A 41 -10.37 0.92 6.41
C THR A 41 -10.73 2.40 6.51
N ALA A 42 -11.99 2.75 6.23
CA ALA A 42 -12.48 4.13 6.19
C ALA A 42 -12.40 4.91 7.53
N LYS A 43 -12.00 4.27 8.64
CA LYS A 43 -11.92 4.87 9.99
C LYS A 43 -10.49 5.19 10.44
N ASP A 44 -9.55 5.37 9.52
CA ASP A 44 -8.12 5.49 9.81
C ASP A 44 -7.54 4.28 10.58
N GLU A 45 -8.25 3.16 10.59
CA GLU A 45 -7.84 1.91 11.22
C GLU A 45 -7.08 1.05 10.21
N GLU A 46 -5.85 0.69 10.55
CA GLU A 46 -5.05 -0.30 9.82
C GLU A 46 -5.11 -1.65 10.55
N TRP A 47 -5.63 -2.67 9.88
CA TRP A 47 -5.60 -4.04 10.36
C TRP A 47 -4.42 -4.77 9.74
N ARG A 48 -3.64 -5.47 10.55
CA ARG A 48 -2.50 -6.30 10.12
C ARG A 48 -2.83 -7.76 10.30
N TYR A 49 -2.43 -8.57 9.32
CA TYR A 49 -2.76 -9.98 9.24
C TYR A 49 -1.50 -10.83 9.32
N ASN A 50 -1.60 -11.99 9.96
CA ASN A 50 -0.48 -12.93 10.09
C ASN A 50 -0.48 -13.97 8.98
N SER A 51 -1.56 -14.07 8.21
CA SER A 51 -1.71 -15.01 7.12
C SER A 51 -2.22 -14.31 5.86
N PHE A 52 -1.81 -14.84 4.71
CA PHE A 52 -2.28 -14.33 3.43
C PHE A 52 -3.78 -14.57 3.24
N GLU A 53 -4.30 -15.68 3.75
CA GLU A 53 -5.73 -16.02 3.67
C GLU A 53 -6.62 -15.00 4.40
N GLU A 54 -6.27 -14.64 5.66
CA GLU A 54 -7.00 -13.61 6.40
C GLU A 54 -6.89 -12.25 5.72
N PHE A 55 -5.71 -11.91 5.18
CA PHE A 55 -5.52 -10.70 4.39
C PHE A 55 -6.44 -10.69 3.16
N LEU A 56 -6.51 -11.77 2.39
CA LEU A 56 -7.38 -11.86 1.20
C LEU A 56 -8.85 -11.68 1.57
N ALA A 57 -9.30 -12.28 2.68
CA ALA A 57 -10.68 -12.14 3.16
C ALA A 57 -11.06 -10.70 3.54
N ALA A 58 -10.06 -9.85 3.83
CA ALA A 58 -10.24 -8.45 4.18
C ALA A 58 -9.87 -7.46 3.07
N ALA A 59 -9.10 -7.88 2.07
CA ALA A 59 -8.52 -7.01 1.04
C ALA A 59 -9.56 -6.15 0.31
N ASP A 60 -10.75 -6.69 0.08
CA ASP A 60 -11.84 -6.03 -0.65
C ASP A 60 -12.59 -4.99 0.20
N ARG A 61 -12.32 -4.92 1.50
CA ARG A 61 -13.02 -4.04 2.46
C ARG A 61 -12.31 -2.70 2.67
N GLY A 62 -11.17 -2.48 2.04
CA GLY A 62 -10.37 -1.29 2.27
C GLY A 62 -9.19 -1.14 1.33
N VAL A 63 -8.16 -0.44 1.81
CA VAL A 63 -6.95 -0.14 1.07
C VAL A 63 -5.87 -1.14 1.45
N ALA A 64 -5.63 -2.10 0.56
CA ALA A 64 -4.64 -3.14 0.77
C ALA A 64 -3.20 -2.64 0.60
N THR A 65 -2.32 -3.09 1.48
CA THR A 65 -0.86 -3.04 1.35
C THR A 65 -0.32 -4.43 1.61
N PHE A 66 0.55 -4.93 0.74
CA PHE A 66 1.21 -6.20 1.01
C PHE A 66 2.62 -6.30 0.45
N GLU A 67 3.39 -7.21 1.03
CA GLU A 67 4.72 -7.56 0.59
C GLU A 67 4.90 -9.08 0.67
N LEU A 68 5.23 -9.68 -0.48
CA LEU A 68 5.67 -11.06 -0.58
C LEU A 68 7.17 -11.08 -0.89
N ARG A 69 7.90 -11.95 -0.20
CA ARG A 69 9.31 -12.23 -0.47
C ARG A 69 9.47 -13.73 -0.63
N ALA A 70 10.23 -14.13 -1.63
CA ALA A 70 10.65 -15.51 -1.80
C ALA A 70 12.06 -15.53 -2.35
N ASP A 71 12.80 -16.59 -2.02
CA ASP A 71 14.21 -16.69 -2.37
C ASP A 71 14.99 -15.42 -1.95
N LYS A 72 16.18 -15.17 -2.52
CA LYS A 72 16.94 -13.93 -2.19
C LYS A 72 16.48 -12.71 -2.97
N ASP A 73 15.92 -12.92 -4.16
CA ASP A 73 15.79 -11.87 -5.17
C ASP A 73 14.36 -11.67 -5.67
N LEU A 74 13.41 -12.54 -5.30
CA LEU A 74 12.00 -12.46 -5.71
C LEU A 74 11.19 -11.69 -4.65
N ARG A 75 10.72 -10.51 -5.03
CA ARG A 75 9.94 -9.63 -4.17
C ARG A 75 8.79 -9.03 -4.95
N LEU A 76 7.60 -9.07 -4.36
CA LEU A 76 6.42 -8.38 -4.83
C LEU A 76 5.94 -7.46 -3.72
N TYR A 77 5.97 -6.16 -3.96
CA TYR A 77 5.45 -5.15 -3.06
C TYR A 77 4.30 -4.39 -3.73
N PHE A 78 3.24 -4.18 -2.96
CA PHE A 78 2.07 -3.47 -3.40
C PHE A 78 1.58 -2.53 -2.30
N ASN A 79 1.27 -1.30 -2.66
CA ASN A 79 0.56 -0.38 -1.79
C ASN A 79 -0.29 0.58 -2.62
N VAL A 80 -1.15 1.33 -1.93
CA VAL A 80 -1.95 2.37 -2.58
C VAL A 80 -1.64 3.72 -1.97
N LEU A 81 -1.36 4.70 -2.82
CA LEU A 81 -1.02 6.07 -2.47
C LEU A 81 -2.00 7.03 -3.18
N GLY A 82 -3.01 7.51 -2.44
CA GLY A 82 -4.06 8.35 -2.99
C GLY A 82 -4.84 7.64 -4.12
N PRO A 83 -4.86 8.19 -5.35
CA PRO A 83 -5.53 7.54 -6.48
C PRO A 83 -4.66 6.48 -7.18
N PHE A 84 -3.44 6.22 -6.73
CA PHE A 84 -2.50 5.32 -7.41
C PHE A 84 -2.26 4.03 -6.65
N SER A 85 -2.54 2.90 -7.29
CA SER A 85 -1.99 1.62 -6.87
C SER A 85 -0.56 1.49 -7.40
N MET A 86 0.41 1.30 -6.52
CA MET A 86 1.81 1.16 -6.86
C MET A 86 2.27 -0.28 -6.63
N LEU A 87 2.87 -0.84 -7.67
CA LEU A 87 3.38 -2.20 -7.74
C LEU A 87 4.90 -2.13 -7.96
N SER A 88 5.68 -2.78 -7.11
CA SER A 88 7.10 -3.04 -7.34
C SER A 88 7.32 -4.55 -7.39
N VAL A 89 7.96 -5.02 -8.45
CA VAL A 89 8.36 -6.42 -8.63
C VAL A 89 9.85 -6.48 -8.86
N SER A 90 10.57 -7.18 -7.99
CA SER A 90 11.96 -7.56 -8.19
C SER A 90 12.07 -9.06 -8.41
N ALA A 91 12.89 -9.46 -9.38
CA ALA A 91 13.23 -10.86 -9.63
C ALA A 91 14.59 -10.99 -10.35
N PRO A 92 15.19 -12.20 -10.38
CA PRO A 92 16.38 -12.50 -11.17
C PRO A 92 16.24 -12.26 -12.68
N SER A 93 15.08 -12.55 -13.26
CA SER A 93 14.87 -12.46 -14.71
C SER A 93 13.72 -11.54 -15.12
N ARG A 94 13.80 -11.00 -16.34
CA ARG A 94 12.77 -10.10 -16.88
C ARG A 94 11.48 -10.87 -17.11
N GLU A 95 11.59 -12.11 -17.56
CA GLU A 95 10.45 -12.99 -17.76
C GLU A 95 9.66 -13.21 -16.47
N GLN A 96 10.32 -13.43 -15.33
CA GLN A 96 9.64 -13.55 -14.03
C GLN A 96 8.91 -12.26 -13.65
N ILE A 97 9.57 -11.11 -13.82
CA ILE A 97 8.96 -9.81 -13.57
C ILE A 97 7.71 -9.60 -14.43
N GLU A 98 7.79 -9.88 -15.73
CA GLU A 98 6.67 -9.70 -16.65
C GLU A 98 5.53 -10.70 -16.36
N ARG A 99 5.84 -11.94 -15.98
CA ARG A 99 4.83 -12.92 -15.56
C ARG A 99 4.03 -12.44 -14.35
N ILE A 100 4.67 -11.88 -13.33
CA ILE A 100 3.97 -11.35 -12.15
C ILE A 100 3.22 -10.07 -12.50
N THR A 101 3.87 -9.14 -13.21
CA THR A 101 3.29 -7.83 -13.55
C THR A 101 2.06 -7.99 -14.45
N SER A 102 2.07 -8.96 -15.37
CA SER A 102 0.95 -9.19 -16.30
C SER A 102 -0.35 -9.53 -15.60
N VAL A 103 -0.32 -10.15 -14.41
CA VAL A 103 -1.52 -10.39 -13.60
C VAL A 103 -2.25 -9.08 -13.30
N PHE A 104 -1.51 -8.07 -12.87
CA PHE A 104 -2.05 -6.75 -12.55
C PHE A 104 -2.45 -5.99 -13.81
N GLU A 105 -1.66 -6.06 -14.88
CA GLU A 105 -1.96 -5.37 -16.13
C GLU A 105 -3.24 -5.91 -16.79
N VAL A 106 -3.48 -7.23 -16.74
CA VAL A 106 -4.70 -7.87 -17.24
C VAL A 106 -5.91 -7.51 -16.38
N ASP A 107 -5.78 -7.55 -15.05
CA ASP A 107 -6.89 -7.28 -14.15
C ASP A 107 -7.17 -5.79 -13.93
N ALA A 108 -6.27 -4.88 -14.36
CA ALA A 108 -6.37 -3.44 -14.13
C ALA A 108 -7.68 -2.83 -14.64
N GLU A 109 -8.14 -3.25 -15.82
CA GLU A 109 -9.38 -2.71 -16.41
C GLU A 109 -10.61 -3.13 -15.59
N ARG A 110 -10.65 -4.38 -15.13
CA ARG A 110 -11.71 -4.89 -14.24
C ARG A 110 -11.70 -4.19 -12.87
N CYS A 111 -10.51 -3.84 -12.39
CA CYS A 111 -10.28 -3.24 -11.08
C CYS A 111 -10.34 -1.69 -11.09
N ARG A 112 -10.82 -1.11 -12.19
CA ARG A 112 -10.89 0.34 -12.36
C ARG A 112 -12.00 0.92 -11.48
N VAL A 113 -11.66 1.96 -10.74
CA VAL A 113 -12.61 2.70 -9.90
C VAL A 113 -13.09 3.93 -10.67
N PRO A 114 -14.40 4.20 -10.74
CA PRO A 114 -14.92 5.39 -11.38
C PRO A 114 -14.35 6.67 -10.75
N GLU A 115 -14.02 7.67 -11.58
CA GLU A 115 -13.56 8.98 -11.10
C GLU A 115 -14.65 9.75 -10.33
N ALA A 116 -15.92 9.37 -10.52
CA ALA A 116 -17.09 9.87 -9.80
C ALA A 116 -17.16 9.32 -8.37
N GLY A 117 -16.19 9.73 -7.55
CA GLY A 117 -16.05 9.31 -6.16
C GLY A 117 -14.97 10.05 -5.38
N GLN A 118 -14.39 11.11 -5.95
CA GLN A 118 -13.59 12.11 -5.21
C GLN A 118 -14.53 12.96 -4.33
N SER A 119 -15.23 12.31 -3.41
CA SER A 119 -15.78 12.94 -2.21
C SER A 119 -14.60 13.49 -1.41
N THR A 120 -14.29 14.78 -1.62
CA THR A 120 -13.82 15.81 -0.67
C THR A 120 -12.96 15.46 0.56
N ILE A 121 -12.24 14.33 0.65
CA ILE A 121 -11.37 14.04 1.81
C ILE A 121 -10.00 14.77 1.73
N ASP A 122 -9.69 15.47 0.62
CA ASP A 122 -8.41 16.16 0.46
C ASP A 122 -8.44 17.70 0.67
N ARG A 123 -9.53 18.27 1.19
CA ARG A 123 -9.65 19.74 1.35
C ARG A 123 -9.59 20.29 2.78
N ASP A 124 -8.97 19.58 3.73
CA ASP A 124 -8.81 20.09 5.11
C ASP A 124 -7.45 19.83 5.79
N LYS A 125 -6.43 19.32 5.08
CA LYS A 125 -5.11 19.04 5.69
C LYS A 125 -4.00 20.04 5.36
N HIS A 126 -4.31 21.26 4.90
CA HIS A 126 -3.28 22.25 4.57
C HIS A 126 -3.32 23.60 5.31
N GLU A 127 -4.28 23.88 6.21
CA GLU A 127 -4.34 25.18 6.88
C GLU A 127 -3.90 25.22 8.36
N ASP A 128 -3.81 24.11 9.09
CA ASP A 128 -3.50 24.18 10.54
C ASP A 128 -2.02 24.12 10.93
N ARG A 129 -1.11 23.85 9.98
CA ARG A 129 0.34 23.82 10.30
C ARG A 129 0.99 25.21 10.37
N ALA A 130 0.28 26.28 10.00
CA ALA A 130 0.78 27.65 10.05
C ALA A 130 0.49 28.39 11.36
N LYS A 131 -0.43 27.90 12.22
CA LYS A 131 -0.82 28.60 13.46
C LYS A 131 -0.05 28.18 14.72
N LEU A 132 0.66 27.05 14.70
CA LEU A 132 1.41 26.54 15.86
C LEU A 132 2.82 27.15 16.06
N ARG A 133 3.21 28.16 15.27
CA ARG A 133 4.52 28.84 15.41
C ARG A 133 4.50 30.19 16.15
N ARG A 134 3.39 30.54 16.82
CA ARG A 134 3.27 31.80 17.60
C ARG A 134 2.99 31.63 19.10
N VAL A 135 3.35 30.49 19.70
CA VAL A 135 3.38 30.34 21.16
C VAL A 135 4.76 29.85 21.59
N SER A 136 5.74 30.74 21.50
CA SER A 136 6.99 30.65 22.27
C SER A 136 7.72 31.97 22.12
N ARG A 137 7.43 32.90 23.02
CA ARG A 137 8.46 33.78 23.56
C ARG A 137 8.00 34.46 24.83
N ASN A 138 8.85 34.28 25.83
CA ASN A 138 8.96 35.00 27.08
C ASN A 138 8.04 34.46 28.17
N TRP A 139 8.64 33.83 29.18
CA TRP A 139 8.42 34.10 30.61
C TRP A 139 9.68 33.60 31.34
N TRP A 140 10.57 34.55 31.60
CA TRP A 140 11.60 34.46 32.63
C TRP A 140 11.76 35.85 33.21
N THR A 141 11.17 36.11 34.38
CA THR A 141 11.86 36.81 35.47
C THR A 141 11.19 36.45 36.80
N VAL A 142 11.98 35.83 37.67
CA VAL A 142 11.71 35.55 39.08
C VAL A 142 11.87 36.83 39.88
N LYS A 143 11.00 37.06 40.88
CA LYS A 143 11.39 37.27 42.29
C LYS A 143 10.18 37.46 43.21
N GLU A 144 10.07 36.53 44.17
CA GLU A 144 9.54 36.78 45.51
C GLU A 144 10.39 37.87 46.19
N ASN A 145 9.74 38.74 46.96
CA ASN A 145 10.07 39.07 48.35
C ASN A 145 9.26 40.27 48.85
N GLY A 146 8.67 40.11 50.04
CA GLY A 146 8.38 41.19 51.00
C GLY A 146 6.95 41.71 51.00
#